data_AF-A0A7S1DXR5-F1
#
_entry.id   AF-A0A7S1DXR5-F1
#
_cell.length_a   1.000
_cell.length_b   1.000
_cell.length_c   1.000
_cell.angle_alpha   90.00
_cell.angle_beta   90.00
_cell.angle_gamma   90.00
#
_symmetry.space_group_name_H-M   'P 1'
#
loop_
_entity.id
_entity.type
_entity.pdbx_description
1 polymer ?
#
loop_
_entity_poly.entity_id
_entity_poly.type
_entity_poly.pdbx_seq_one_letter_code
_entity_poly.pdbx_strand_id
1 'polypeptide(L)'
;MMAKRGLVPLILLTAASTSTSILLRPGESQGPLPPPQHVTHEDVYMYSAKGDMDSLSKNLVFAFRNSARVRGPEKVELREVLTARGAGFTYTSAYKMEHDIMQLEYIINKTKGTDQSAFLENKVLPTYRALLAKIPPIEKLERTAGLYAFAHAPEEAAAIAPYYNKALNVPDYPPLEGGHLNPQLDPAKIEAEYFSASPSVCVVDNVLSKEALEGIRELLAESTVWYETKMPERFGGYVGAYLNDGLHHRILLALAQE
;
A
#
# COMPACT_ATOMS: atom_id res chain seq x y z
N MET A 1 -38.06 55.80 -11.56
CA MET A 1 -36.64 55.54 -11.88
C MET A 1 -35.92 55.31 -10.56
N MET A 2 -35.87 54.05 -10.12
CA MET A 2 -35.34 53.66 -8.80
C MET A 2 -34.33 52.53 -9.00
N ALA A 3 -33.15 52.73 -8.44
CA ALA A 3 -31.97 51.89 -8.57
C ALA A 3 -32.15 50.54 -7.87
N LYS A 4 -31.90 49.44 -8.58
CA LYS A 4 -31.72 48.11 -7.99
C LYS A 4 -30.28 48.00 -7.48
N ARG A 5 -30.13 47.91 -6.15
CA ARG A 5 -28.90 47.45 -5.48
C ARG A 5 -28.72 45.96 -5.77
N GLY A 6 -27.60 45.58 -6.38
CA GLY A 6 -27.18 44.20 -6.54
C GLY A 6 -26.57 43.69 -5.23
N LEU A 7 -27.20 42.68 -4.62
CA LEU A 7 -26.59 41.86 -3.59
C LEU A 7 -25.66 40.85 -4.27
N VAL A 8 -24.39 40.85 -3.89
CA VAL A 8 -23.41 39.81 -4.19
C VAL A 8 -23.57 38.71 -3.12
N PRO A 9 -23.77 37.42 -3.48
CA PRO A 9 -23.69 36.37 -2.49
C PRO A 9 -22.21 36.04 -2.22
N LEU A 10 -21.79 36.38 -1.01
CA LEU A 10 -20.58 35.92 -0.36
C LEU A 10 -20.70 34.42 -0.10
N ILE A 11 -20.07 33.57 -0.91
CA ILE A 11 -19.96 32.13 -0.64
C ILE A 11 -18.67 31.90 0.14
N LEU A 12 -18.81 31.68 1.45
CA LEU A 12 -17.78 31.07 2.29
C LEU A 12 -17.53 29.63 1.79
N LEU A 13 -16.38 29.39 1.16
CA LEU A 13 -15.85 28.05 0.95
C LEU A 13 -15.12 27.61 2.23
N THR A 14 -15.85 26.99 3.16
CA THR A 14 -15.23 26.17 4.21
C THR A 14 -14.75 24.88 3.57
N ALA A 15 -13.44 24.63 3.60
CA ALA A 15 -12.83 23.37 3.18
C ALA A 15 -13.30 22.24 4.11
N ALA A 16 -14.35 21.54 3.70
CA ALA A 16 -14.77 20.30 4.33
C ALA A 16 -13.86 19.18 3.79
N SER A 17 -13.05 18.61 4.68
CA SER A 17 -12.40 17.31 4.52
C SER A 17 -13.43 16.29 4.07
N THR A 18 -13.37 15.85 2.81
CA THR A 18 -14.17 14.71 2.35
C THR A 18 -13.51 13.43 2.84
N SER A 19 -13.78 13.06 4.09
CA SER A 19 -13.93 11.64 4.41
C SER A 19 -15.12 11.14 3.62
N THR A 20 -14.86 10.41 2.54
CA THR A 20 -15.91 9.69 1.80
C THR A 20 -16.39 8.52 2.65
N SER A 21 -17.27 8.81 3.61
CA SER A 21 -18.20 7.81 4.12
C SER A 21 -19.21 7.57 3.01
N ILE A 22 -19.04 6.46 2.27
CA ILE A 22 -20.06 5.97 1.34
C ILE A 22 -21.27 5.57 2.19
N LEU A 23 -22.21 6.51 2.32
CA LEU A 23 -23.58 6.25 2.79
C LEU A 23 -24.23 5.32 1.76
N LEU A 24 -24.38 4.04 2.13
CA LEU A 24 -25.20 3.07 1.40
C LEU A 24 -26.61 3.64 1.26
N ARG A 25 -27.19 3.55 0.05
CA ARG A 25 -28.59 3.94 -0.19
C ARG A 25 -29.52 3.08 0.69
N PRO A 26 -30.53 3.66 1.37
CA PRO A 26 -31.48 2.86 2.13
C PRO A 26 -32.35 2.05 1.16
N GLY A 27 -32.25 0.71 1.19
CA GLY A 27 -33.22 -0.16 0.51
C GLY A 27 -32.66 -1.37 -0.24
N GLU A 28 -31.35 -1.49 -0.48
CA GLU A 28 -30.78 -2.72 -1.02
C GLU A 28 -30.39 -3.68 0.12
N SER A 29 -31.26 -4.66 0.35
CA SER A 29 -30.95 -5.85 1.13
C SER A 29 -29.88 -6.65 0.39
N GLN A 30 -28.61 -6.32 0.58
CA GLN A 30 -27.55 -7.31 0.42
C GLN A 30 -27.71 -8.29 1.57
N GLY A 31 -27.96 -9.57 1.26
CA GLY A 31 -27.89 -10.64 2.24
C GLY A 31 -26.57 -10.58 3.02
N PRO A 32 -26.47 -11.22 4.19
CA PRO A 32 -25.28 -11.13 5.03
C PRO A 32 -24.04 -11.39 4.17
N LEU A 33 -23.12 -10.41 4.12
CA LEU A 33 -21.83 -10.58 3.47
C LEU A 33 -21.24 -11.89 4.01
N PRO A 34 -20.80 -12.81 3.15
CA PRO A 34 -20.19 -14.04 3.62
C PRO A 34 -19.03 -13.71 4.57
N PRO A 35 -18.72 -14.59 5.54
CA PRO A 35 -17.59 -14.37 6.44
C PRO A 35 -16.33 -14.05 5.62
N PRO A 36 -15.40 -13.22 6.10
CA PRO A 36 -14.25 -12.77 5.34
C PRO A 36 -13.49 -13.97 4.73
N GLN A 37 -13.77 -14.23 3.46
CA GLN A 37 -13.11 -15.27 2.69
C GLN A 37 -11.81 -14.70 2.16
N HIS A 38 -10.75 -15.48 2.27
CA HIS A 38 -9.49 -15.17 1.62
C HIS A 38 -9.70 -15.14 0.11
N VAL A 39 -9.38 -14.02 -0.54
CA VAL A 39 -9.33 -13.96 -2.00
C VAL A 39 -8.17 -14.84 -2.46
N THR A 40 -8.49 -15.88 -3.22
CA THR A 40 -7.54 -16.85 -3.76
C THR A 40 -7.07 -16.43 -5.16
N HIS A 41 -6.04 -17.10 -5.67
CA HIS A 41 -5.61 -16.93 -7.06
C HIS A 41 -6.73 -17.33 -8.04
N GLU A 42 -7.55 -18.33 -7.69
CA GLU A 42 -8.69 -18.75 -8.49
C GLU A 42 -9.75 -17.63 -8.55
N ASP A 43 -10.02 -16.96 -7.43
CA ASP A 43 -10.93 -15.81 -7.43
C ASP A 43 -10.40 -14.70 -8.33
N VAL A 44 -9.11 -14.35 -8.22
CA VAL A 44 -8.48 -13.34 -9.08
C VAL A 44 -8.63 -13.71 -10.55
N TYR A 45 -8.35 -14.95 -10.91
CA TYR A 45 -8.51 -15.46 -12.28
C TYR A 45 -9.97 -15.36 -12.74
N MET A 46 -10.91 -15.80 -11.91
CA MET A 46 -12.34 -15.80 -12.23
C MET A 46 -12.91 -14.40 -12.42
N TYR A 47 -12.51 -13.42 -11.61
CA TYR A 47 -12.90 -12.03 -11.79
C TYR A 47 -12.26 -11.40 -13.03
N SER A 48 -10.96 -11.67 -13.25
CA SER A 48 -10.23 -11.16 -14.42
C SER A 48 -10.83 -11.69 -15.72
N ALA A 49 -11.14 -12.99 -15.79
CA ALA A 49 -11.77 -13.62 -16.94
C ALA A 49 -13.17 -13.08 -17.26
N LYS A 50 -13.87 -12.52 -16.26
CA LYS A 50 -15.19 -11.89 -16.41
C LYS A 50 -15.12 -10.37 -16.64
N GLY A 51 -13.92 -9.77 -16.57
CA GLY A 51 -13.74 -8.32 -16.58
C GLY A 51 -14.33 -7.59 -15.36
N ASP A 52 -14.58 -8.30 -14.26
CA ASP A 52 -15.28 -7.76 -13.07
C ASP A 52 -14.28 -7.34 -11.98
N MET A 53 -13.43 -6.35 -12.29
CA MET A 53 -12.40 -5.87 -11.35
C MET A 53 -12.97 -5.08 -10.19
N ASP A 54 -14.13 -4.45 -10.36
CA ASP A 54 -14.78 -3.73 -9.26
C ASP A 54 -15.21 -4.69 -8.15
N SER A 55 -15.75 -5.87 -8.48
CA SER A 55 -16.08 -6.88 -7.47
C SER A 55 -14.83 -7.50 -6.85
N LEU A 56 -13.78 -7.76 -7.64
CA LEU A 56 -12.48 -8.20 -7.12
C LEU A 56 -11.92 -7.19 -6.12
N SER A 57 -11.89 -5.91 -6.49
CA SER A 57 -11.40 -4.82 -5.64
C SER A 57 -12.19 -4.74 -4.34
N LYS A 58 -13.53 -4.78 -4.41
CA LYS A 58 -14.40 -4.78 -3.21
C LYS A 58 -14.09 -5.94 -2.27
N ASN A 59 -13.91 -7.15 -2.81
CA ASN A 59 -13.60 -8.33 -2.00
C ASN A 59 -12.21 -8.25 -1.37
N LEU A 60 -11.21 -7.78 -2.12
CA LEU A 60 -9.85 -7.60 -1.61
C LEU A 60 -9.80 -6.54 -0.51
N VAL A 61 -10.47 -5.40 -0.70
CA VAL A 61 -10.60 -4.34 0.30
C VAL A 61 -11.32 -4.84 1.54
N PHE A 62 -12.40 -5.61 1.38
CA PHE A 62 -13.12 -6.21 2.50
C PHE A 62 -12.23 -7.17 3.28
N ALA A 63 -11.56 -8.11 2.61
CA ALA A 63 -10.66 -9.07 3.25
C ALA A 63 -9.52 -8.35 4.00
N PHE A 64 -8.92 -7.34 3.37
CA PHE A 64 -7.84 -6.56 3.97
C PHE A 64 -8.28 -5.75 5.20
N ARG A 65 -9.43 -5.08 5.15
CA ARG A 65 -9.99 -4.29 6.27
C ARG A 65 -10.29 -5.15 7.50
N ASN A 66 -10.63 -6.41 7.29
CA ASN A 66 -10.90 -7.41 8.31
C ASN A 66 -9.68 -8.23 8.74
N SER A 67 -8.49 -7.92 8.21
CA SER A 67 -7.23 -8.57 8.60
C SER A 67 -6.57 -7.88 9.79
N ALA A 68 -5.65 -8.59 10.44
CA ALA A 68 -4.77 -8.03 11.48
C ALA A 68 -3.91 -6.84 11.03
N ARG A 69 -3.86 -6.48 9.74
CA ARG A 69 -3.12 -5.31 9.24
C ARG A 69 -3.77 -3.98 9.60
N VAL A 70 -5.08 -3.94 9.77
CA VAL A 70 -5.80 -2.69 10.08
C VAL A 70 -5.98 -2.57 11.59
N ARG A 71 -5.59 -1.43 12.16
CA ARG A 71 -5.73 -1.13 13.60
C ARG A 71 -7.19 -1.30 14.08
N GLY A 72 -7.37 -1.74 15.33
CA GLY A 72 -8.69 -1.94 15.97
C GLY A 72 -8.76 -3.20 16.84
N PRO A 73 -9.89 -3.44 17.54
CA PRO A 73 -10.12 -4.67 18.31
C PRO A 73 -10.10 -5.90 17.41
N GLU A 74 -9.80 -7.05 18.02
CA GLU A 74 -9.36 -8.31 17.40
C GLU A 74 -9.95 -8.61 16.01
N LYS A 75 -9.04 -8.69 15.05
CA LYS A 75 -9.28 -9.08 13.65
C LYS A 75 -8.65 -10.43 13.41
N VAL A 76 -9.08 -11.11 12.34
CA VAL A 76 -8.56 -12.43 11.94
C VAL A 76 -7.02 -12.43 12.01
N GLU A 77 -6.48 -13.38 12.77
CA GLU A 77 -5.03 -13.52 12.95
C GLU A 77 -4.30 -13.62 11.62
N LEU A 78 -3.04 -13.17 11.60
CA LEU A 78 -2.19 -13.35 10.44
C LEU A 78 -1.99 -14.85 10.20
N ARG A 79 -2.20 -15.27 8.96
CA ARG A 79 -1.89 -16.65 8.55
C ARG A 79 -0.42 -16.94 8.80
N GLU A 80 -0.12 -18.16 9.24
CA GLU A 80 1.24 -18.64 9.48
C GLU A 80 2.16 -18.41 8.28
N VAL A 81 1.66 -18.61 7.05
CA VAL A 81 2.43 -18.37 5.82
C VAL A 81 2.90 -16.92 5.66
N LEU A 82 2.13 -15.94 6.15
CA LEU A 82 2.51 -14.52 6.11
C LEU A 82 3.54 -14.23 7.22
N THR A 83 3.33 -14.79 8.41
CA THR A 83 4.30 -14.71 9.51
C THR A 83 5.65 -15.29 9.10
N ALA A 84 5.67 -16.43 8.40
CA ALA A 84 6.88 -17.10 7.93
C ALA A 84 7.67 -16.28 6.89
N ARG A 85 7.04 -15.33 6.21
CA ARG A 85 7.68 -14.45 5.20
C ARG A 85 8.18 -13.12 5.77
N GLY A 86 8.17 -13.00 7.11
CA GLY A 86 8.68 -11.83 7.83
C GLY A 86 7.60 -10.83 8.22
N ALA A 87 6.34 -11.14 7.91
CA ALA A 87 5.21 -10.23 8.13
C ALA A 87 4.62 -10.28 9.55
N GLY A 88 5.23 -11.06 10.45
CA GLY A 88 4.85 -11.19 11.86
C GLY A 88 5.49 -10.15 12.79
N PHE A 89 5.58 -10.47 14.08
CA PHE A 89 6.15 -9.61 15.14
C PHE A 89 7.30 -10.30 15.91
N THR A 90 7.95 -11.30 15.32
CA THR A 90 9.06 -12.02 15.97
C THR A 90 10.41 -11.38 15.67
N TYR A 91 10.60 -10.97 14.42
CA TYR A 91 11.85 -10.39 13.91
C TYR A 91 11.58 -9.17 13.05
N THR A 92 12.60 -8.32 12.93
CA THR A 92 12.70 -7.23 11.97
C THR A 92 14.13 -7.11 11.45
N SER A 93 14.46 -6.04 10.74
CA SER A 93 15.81 -5.73 10.27
C SER A 93 16.04 -4.21 10.25
N ALA A 94 17.30 -3.78 10.23
CA ALA A 94 17.65 -2.37 10.08
C ALA A 94 17.05 -1.78 8.79
N TYR A 95 17.22 -2.47 7.65
CA TYR A 95 16.72 -1.98 6.36
C TYR A 95 15.19 -1.85 6.32
N LYS A 96 14.44 -2.72 7.01
CA LYS A 96 12.98 -2.62 7.10
C LYS A 96 12.58 -1.39 7.91
N MET A 97 13.25 -1.15 9.03
CA MET A 97 13.02 0.04 9.84
C MET A 97 13.35 1.32 9.06
N GLU A 98 14.47 1.34 8.35
CA GLU A 98 14.88 2.48 7.50
C GLU A 98 13.87 2.75 6.40
N HIS A 99 13.43 1.71 5.68
CA HIS A 99 12.37 1.81 4.67
C HIS A 99 11.10 2.44 5.26
N ASP A 100 10.60 1.89 6.37
CA ASP A 100 9.36 2.36 6.99
C ASP A 100 9.49 3.79 7.52
N ILE A 101 10.65 4.17 8.05
CA ILE A 101 10.96 5.53 8.47
C ILE A 101 10.89 6.49 7.28
N MET A 102 11.57 6.17 6.16
CA MET A 102 11.54 7.02 4.96
C MET A 102 10.12 7.20 4.43
N GLN A 103 9.33 6.13 4.46
CA GLN A 103 7.93 6.18 4.05
C GLN A 103 7.07 7.04 4.99
N LEU A 104 7.24 6.89 6.30
CA LEU A 104 6.55 7.74 7.29
C LEU A 104 6.90 9.21 7.10
N GLU A 105 8.19 9.53 6.90
CA GLU A 105 8.66 10.89 6.64
C GLU A 105 8.06 11.48 5.37
N TYR A 106 8.01 10.69 4.29
CA TYR A 106 7.37 11.08 3.04
C TYR A 106 5.89 11.44 3.25
N ILE A 107 5.13 10.57 3.94
CA ILE A 107 3.71 10.80 4.23
C ILE A 107 3.50 12.02 5.14
N ILE A 108 4.30 12.16 6.20
CA ILE A 108 4.25 13.31 7.12
C ILE A 108 4.46 14.61 6.35
N ASN A 109 5.45 14.66 5.47
CA ASN A 109 5.74 15.84 4.68
C ASN A 109 4.62 16.14 3.66
N LYS A 110 4.10 15.11 2.97
CA LYS A 110 3.00 15.25 2.00
C LYS A 110 1.69 15.71 2.65
N THR A 111 1.43 15.29 3.88
CA THR A 111 0.17 15.55 4.61
C THR A 111 0.32 16.58 5.73
N LYS A 112 1.37 17.39 5.69
CA LYS A 112 1.76 18.32 6.77
C LYS A 112 0.60 19.20 7.23
N GLY A 113 0.39 19.26 8.55
CA GLY A 113 -0.64 20.07 9.19
C GLY A 113 -1.99 19.36 9.36
N THR A 114 -2.08 18.10 8.94
CA THR A 114 -3.23 17.23 9.23
C THR A 114 -3.07 16.47 10.55
N ASP A 115 -4.17 16.02 11.14
CA ASP A 115 -4.16 15.13 12.30
C ASP A 115 -3.37 13.83 12.04
N GLN A 116 -3.40 13.34 10.79
CA GLN A 116 -2.61 12.16 10.39
C GLN A 116 -1.12 12.45 10.48
N SER A 117 -0.64 13.55 9.87
CA SER A 117 0.78 13.93 9.95
C SER A 117 1.22 14.13 11.40
N ALA A 118 0.40 14.78 12.22
CA ALA A 118 0.70 14.99 13.64
C ALA A 118 0.74 13.67 14.43
N PHE A 119 -0.15 12.74 14.15
CA PHE A 119 -0.13 11.40 14.76
C PHE A 119 1.11 10.61 14.35
N LEU A 120 1.44 10.56 13.05
CA LEU A 120 2.60 9.85 12.55
C LEU A 120 3.90 10.43 13.11
N GLU A 121 4.04 11.75 13.11
CA GLU A 121 5.23 12.47 13.57
C GLU A 121 5.44 12.34 15.08
N ASN A 122 4.38 12.51 15.89
CA ASN A 122 4.51 12.57 17.35
C ASN A 122 4.37 11.21 18.05
N LYS A 123 3.77 10.21 17.41
CA LYS A 123 3.50 8.89 18.02
C LYS A 123 4.20 7.74 17.31
N VAL A 124 4.14 7.68 15.99
CA VAL A 124 4.61 6.49 15.26
C VAL A 124 6.10 6.56 14.94
N LEU A 125 6.53 7.59 14.23
CA LEU A 125 7.92 7.76 13.78
C LEU A 125 8.95 7.64 14.91
N PRO A 126 8.73 8.19 16.14
CA PRO A 126 9.67 8.03 17.24
C PRO A 126 9.85 6.57 17.66
N THR A 127 8.81 5.73 17.62
CA THR A 127 8.91 4.30 17.98
C THR A 127 9.76 3.51 16.99
N TYR A 128 9.64 3.80 15.69
CA TYR A 128 10.48 3.18 14.67
C TYR A 128 11.95 3.58 14.82
N ARG A 129 12.21 4.87 15.04
CA ARG A 129 13.58 5.38 15.27
C ARG A 129 14.21 4.81 16.54
N ALA A 130 13.43 4.69 17.62
CA ALA A 130 13.89 4.10 18.88
C ALA A 130 14.30 2.63 18.70
N LEU A 131 13.47 1.84 17.99
CA LEU A 131 13.80 0.44 17.71
C LEU A 131 15.01 0.32 16.78
N LEU A 132 15.09 1.09 15.69
CA LEU A 132 16.23 1.08 14.77
C LEU A 132 17.55 1.32 15.52
N ALA A 133 17.57 2.25 16.47
CA ALA A 133 18.76 2.54 17.28
C ALA A 133 19.22 1.36 18.17
N LYS A 134 18.37 0.35 18.39
CA LYS A 134 18.73 -0.90 19.10
C LYS A 134 19.30 -1.97 18.18
N ILE A 135 19.02 -1.90 16.89
CA ILE A 135 19.46 -2.91 15.94
C ILE A 135 20.98 -2.76 15.74
N PRO A 136 21.79 -3.77 16.09
CA PRO A 136 23.22 -3.70 15.88
C PRO A 136 23.55 -3.81 14.38
N PRO A 137 24.78 -3.46 13.96
CA PRO A 137 25.26 -3.72 12.61
C PRO A 137 25.06 -5.18 12.19
N ILE A 138 24.84 -5.40 10.88
CA ILE A 138 24.45 -6.70 10.34
C ILE A 138 25.47 -7.80 10.65
N GLU A 139 26.75 -7.46 10.77
CA GLU A 139 27.86 -8.35 11.10
C GLU A 139 27.74 -8.94 12.52
N LYS A 140 26.89 -8.36 13.38
CA LYS A 140 26.58 -8.91 14.71
C LYS A 140 25.34 -9.80 14.71
N LEU A 141 24.70 -10.00 13.56
CA LEU A 141 23.43 -10.72 13.37
C LEU A 141 23.55 -11.94 12.43
N GLU A 142 24.77 -12.45 12.21
CA GLU A 142 25.04 -13.59 11.31
C GLU A 142 24.19 -14.83 11.64
N ARG A 143 23.97 -15.10 12.94
CA ARG A 143 23.18 -16.26 13.41
C ARG A 143 21.73 -16.25 12.93
N THR A 144 21.19 -15.07 12.66
CA THR A 144 19.82 -14.85 12.19
C THR A 144 19.80 -14.33 10.74
N ALA A 145 20.94 -14.42 10.04
CA ALA A 145 21.14 -13.90 8.70
C ALA A 145 20.73 -12.41 8.57
N GLY A 146 21.03 -11.61 9.59
CA GLY A 146 20.75 -10.18 9.63
C GLY A 146 19.37 -9.78 10.16
N LEU A 147 18.62 -10.70 10.79
CA LEU A 147 17.35 -10.39 11.45
C LEU A 147 17.55 -10.04 12.94
N TYR A 148 16.85 -9.03 13.42
CA TYR A 148 16.84 -8.62 14.82
C TYR A 148 15.56 -9.09 15.52
N ALA A 149 15.70 -9.81 16.63
CA ALA A 149 14.55 -10.27 17.42
C ALA A 149 13.99 -9.14 18.29
N PHE A 150 12.68 -8.90 18.23
CA PHE A 150 12.02 -7.90 19.08
C PHE A 150 12.23 -8.16 20.58
N ALA A 151 12.38 -9.43 20.97
CA ALA A 151 12.64 -9.83 22.35
C ALA A 151 13.94 -9.25 22.94
N HIS A 152 14.87 -8.77 22.12
CA HIS A 152 16.09 -8.10 22.58
C HIS A 152 15.89 -6.62 22.94
N ALA A 153 14.74 -6.03 22.62
CA ALA A 153 14.36 -4.65 22.95
C ALA A 153 12.89 -4.59 23.40
N PRO A 154 12.54 -5.16 24.57
CA PRO A 154 11.15 -5.37 24.96
C PRO A 154 10.35 -4.06 25.13
N GLU A 155 10.98 -2.98 25.59
CA GLU A 155 10.33 -1.68 25.75
C GLU A 155 9.98 -1.06 24.38
N GLU A 156 10.93 -1.03 23.45
CA GLU A 156 10.71 -0.54 22.09
C GLU A 156 9.74 -1.44 21.32
N ALA A 157 9.82 -2.76 21.51
CA ALA A 157 8.88 -3.72 20.94
C ALA A 157 7.45 -3.46 21.42
N ALA A 158 7.24 -3.24 22.71
CA ALA A 158 5.91 -2.91 23.24
C ALA A 158 5.40 -1.57 22.67
N ALA A 159 6.28 -0.58 22.52
CA ALA A 159 5.91 0.74 21.99
C ALA A 159 5.52 0.72 20.50
N ILE A 160 6.23 -0.06 19.67
CA ILE A 160 5.98 -0.12 18.22
C ILE A 160 4.89 -1.13 17.83
N ALA A 161 4.56 -2.10 18.70
CA ALA A 161 3.59 -3.17 18.41
C ALA A 161 2.24 -2.70 17.84
N PRO A 162 1.65 -1.56 18.26
CA PRO A 162 0.40 -1.06 17.67
C PRO A 162 0.52 -0.57 16.22
N TYR A 163 1.75 -0.41 15.69
CA TYR A 163 2.05 0.25 14.42
C TYR A 163 2.86 -0.61 13.45
N TYR A 164 3.73 -1.49 13.95
CA TYR A 164 4.54 -2.34 13.10
C TYR A 164 3.68 -3.31 12.29
N ASN A 165 3.97 -3.42 11.00
CA ASN A 165 3.22 -4.24 10.06
C ASN A 165 1.71 -3.95 10.07
N LYS A 166 1.35 -2.65 10.23
CA LYS A 166 -0.02 -2.13 10.13
C LYS A 166 -0.18 -1.18 8.95
N ALA A 167 -1.39 -1.17 8.41
CA ALA A 167 -1.87 -0.22 7.41
C ALA A 167 -2.14 1.14 8.06
N LEU A 168 -1.13 2.00 8.12
CA LEU A 168 -1.19 3.36 8.65
C LEU A 168 -1.62 4.38 7.59
N ASN A 169 -1.27 4.15 6.34
CA ASN A 169 -1.74 4.92 5.19
C ASN A 169 -1.95 4.01 3.98
N VAL A 170 -3.13 4.06 3.39
CA VAL A 170 -3.52 3.28 2.20
C VAL A 170 -4.35 4.21 1.32
N PRO A 171 -3.72 5.00 0.44
CA PRO A 171 -4.44 5.96 -0.38
C PRO A 171 -5.25 5.24 -1.46
N ASP A 172 -6.34 5.84 -1.93
CA ASP A 172 -7.14 5.30 -3.03
C ASP A 172 -6.78 6.05 -4.32
N TYR A 173 -6.22 5.33 -5.29
CA TYR A 173 -5.93 5.84 -6.62
C TYR A 173 -6.86 5.16 -7.63
N PRO A 174 -7.77 5.91 -8.28
CA PRO A 174 -8.69 5.36 -9.26
C PRO A 174 -7.96 4.97 -10.55
N PRO A 175 -8.55 4.08 -11.38
CA PRO A 175 -8.06 3.83 -12.73
C PRO A 175 -8.05 5.11 -13.59
N LEU A 176 -7.14 5.18 -14.54
CA LEU A 176 -7.10 6.27 -15.52
C LEU A 176 -8.09 6.03 -16.65
N GLU A 177 -8.85 7.06 -17.05
CA GLU A 177 -9.81 6.97 -18.16
C GLU A 177 -9.14 6.76 -19.53
N GLY A 178 -7.89 7.23 -19.69
CA GLY A 178 -7.13 7.16 -20.94
C GLY A 178 -6.28 5.91 -21.14
N GLY A 179 -6.36 4.94 -20.23
CA GLY A 179 -5.45 3.79 -20.18
C GLY A 179 -4.15 4.06 -19.43
N HIS A 180 -3.43 2.99 -19.09
CA HIS A 180 -2.21 3.04 -18.28
C HIS A 180 -0.96 2.83 -19.14
N LEU A 181 -1.07 2.08 -20.23
CA LEU A 181 -0.01 1.93 -21.20
C LEU A 181 0.15 3.20 -22.05
N ASN A 182 1.39 3.44 -22.48
CA ASN A 182 1.69 4.54 -23.39
C ASN A 182 1.07 4.27 -24.78
N PRO A 183 0.17 5.14 -25.29
CA PRO A 183 -0.49 4.91 -26.57
C PRO A 183 0.43 5.03 -27.79
N GLN A 184 1.68 5.47 -27.61
CA GLN A 184 2.70 5.50 -28.67
C GLN A 184 3.56 4.23 -28.74
N LEU A 185 3.26 3.19 -27.93
CA LEU A 185 3.95 1.91 -28.05
C LEU A 185 3.69 1.28 -29.42
N ASP A 186 4.73 0.64 -29.97
CA ASP A 186 4.67 -0.16 -31.20
C ASP A 186 5.00 -1.62 -30.85
N PRO A 187 3.97 -2.45 -30.55
CA PRO A 187 4.18 -3.84 -30.17
C PRO A 187 4.91 -4.66 -31.24
N ALA A 188 4.65 -4.39 -32.52
CA ALA A 188 5.27 -5.12 -33.62
C ALA A 188 6.77 -4.83 -33.71
N LYS A 189 7.15 -3.56 -33.50
CA LYS A 189 8.57 -3.18 -33.42
C LYS A 189 9.26 -3.78 -32.20
N ILE A 190 8.64 -3.71 -31.03
CA ILE A 190 9.18 -4.30 -29.79
C ILE A 190 9.40 -5.81 -29.96
N GLU A 191 8.44 -6.52 -30.55
CA GLU A 191 8.53 -7.94 -30.83
C GLU A 191 9.68 -8.26 -31.80
N ALA A 192 9.80 -7.49 -32.89
CA ALA A 192 10.90 -7.65 -33.85
C ALA A 192 12.28 -7.39 -33.23
N GLU A 193 12.42 -6.37 -32.38
CA GLU A 193 13.64 -6.07 -31.63
C GLU A 193 14.02 -7.22 -30.69
N TYR A 194 13.04 -7.76 -29.94
CA TYR A 194 13.27 -8.89 -29.05
C TYR A 194 13.76 -10.15 -29.79
N PHE A 195 13.11 -10.52 -30.89
CA PHE A 195 13.48 -11.72 -31.67
C PHE A 195 14.77 -11.57 -32.48
N SER A 196 15.18 -10.33 -32.80
CA SER A 196 16.42 -10.07 -33.52
C SER A 196 17.66 -9.88 -32.63
N ALA A 197 17.47 -9.65 -31.32
CA ALA A 197 18.55 -9.47 -30.37
C ALA A 197 19.24 -10.78 -29.93
N SER A 198 20.54 -10.70 -29.60
CA SER A 198 21.31 -11.78 -28.98
C SER A 198 22.15 -11.25 -27.81
N PRO A 199 21.82 -11.58 -26.54
CA PRO A 199 20.66 -12.39 -26.11
C PRO A 199 19.33 -11.71 -26.42
N SER A 200 18.23 -12.48 -26.50
CA SER A 200 16.88 -11.96 -26.71
C SER A 200 16.42 -11.14 -25.50
N VAL A 201 16.83 -9.88 -25.49
CA VAL A 201 16.53 -8.88 -24.47
C VAL A 201 16.22 -7.60 -25.21
N CYS A 202 15.05 -7.02 -24.92
CA CYS A 202 14.63 -5.71 -25.42
C CYS A 202 14.35 -4.81 -24.22
N VAL A 203 14.76 -3.54 -24.31
CA VAL A 203 14.44 -2.50 -23.33
C VAL A 203 13.35 -1.63 -23.94
N VAL A 204 12.19 -1.60 -23.30
CA VAL A 204 11.06 -0.77 -23.73
C VAL A 204 10.98 0.45 -22.82
N ASP A 205 11.32 1.60 -23.37
CA ASP A 205 11.17 2.88 -22.66
C ASP A 205 9.71 3.33 -22.65
N ASN A 206 9.31 4.00 -21.58
CA ASN A 206 7.99 4.61 -21.43
C ASN A 206 6.83 3.64 -21.67
N VAL A 207 6.90 2.42 -21.11
CA VAL A 207 5.80 1.43 -21.17
C VAL A 207 4.50 2.01 -20.60
N LEU A 208 4.60 2.68 -19.45
CA LEU A 208 3.47 3.37 -18.84
C LEU A 208 3.33 4.78 -19.41
N SER A 209 2.08 5.26 -19.51
CA SER A 209 1.83 6.68 -19.67
C SER A 209 2.45 7.46 -18.50
N LYS A 210 2.78 8.73 -18.73
CA LYS A 210 3.41 9.57 -17.70
C LYS A 210 2.51 9.65 -16.47
N GLU A 211 1.21 9.84 -16.70
CA GLU A 211 0.17 9.93 -15.68
C GLU A 211 0.07 8.63 -14.87
N ALA A 212 0.14 7.46 -15.52
CA ALA A 212 0.13 6.17 -14.84
C ALA A 212 1.37 5.95 -14.00
N LEU A 213 2.55 6.26 -14.53
CA LEU A 213 3.81 6.14 -13.80
C LEU A 213 3.83 7.05 -12.56
N GLU A 214 3.42 8.31 -12.71
CA GLU A 214 3.34 9.27 -11.60
C GLU A 214 2.34 8.79 -10.54
N GLY A 215 1.11 8.43 -10.94
CA GLY A 215 0.08 7.95 -10.02
C GLY A 215 0.48 6.67 -9.27
N ILE A 216 1.08 5.69 -9.96
CA ILE A 216 1.56 4.46 -9.34
C ILE A 216 2.73 4.74 -8.40
N ARG A 217 3.67 5.61 -8.77
CA ARG A 217 4.79 5.98 -7.88
C ARG A 217 4.31 6.65 -6.61
N GLU A 218 3.37 7.59 -6.72
CA GLU A 218 2.79 8.24 -5.54
C GLU A 218 2.05 7.23 -4.67
N LEU A 219 1.21 6.38 -5.26
CA LEU A 219 0.54 5.29 -4.58
C LEU A 219 1.51 4.42 -3.78
N LEU A 220 2.58 3.92 -4.41
CA LEU A 220 3.54 3.02 -3.78
C LEU A 220 4.35 3.72 -2.68
N ALA A 221 4.73 4.99 -2.88
CA ALA A 221 5.46 5.78 -1.89
C ALA A 221 4.61 6.05 -0.63
N GLU A 222 3.31 6.24 -0.79
CA GLU A 222 2.39 6.54 0.31
C GLU A 222 1.83 5.31 1.03
N SER A 223 1.79 4.16 0.37
CA SER A 223 1.14 2.96 0.92
C SER A 223 2.01 2.28 1.98
N THR A 224 1.53 2.15 3.22
CA THR A 224 2.27 1.46 4.30
C THR A 224 1.92 -0.02 4.38
N VAL A 225 1.85 -0.69 3.23
CA VAL A 225 1.40 -2.08 3.09
C VAL A 225 2.56 -3.08 2.96
N TRP A 226 3.77 -2.59 3.20
CA TRP A 226 5.01 -3.32 3.03
C TRP A 226 5.33 -4.15 4.27
N TYR A 227 4.96 -5.44 4.25
CA TYR A 227 5.08 -6.29 5.44
C TYR A 227 6.09 -7.42 5.26
N GLU A 228 6.38 -7.83 4.03
CA GLU A 228 7.28 -8.94 3.75
C GLU A 228 8.72 -8.49 3.89
N THR A 229 9.50 -9.22 4.68
CA THR A 229 10.87 -8.88 5.03
C THR A 229 11.71 -10.15 4.94
N LYS A 230 12.64 -10.21 3.97
CA LYS A 230 13.54 -11.37 3.82
C LYS A 230 14.85 -11.18 4.59
N MET A 231 15.55 -12.27 4.88
CA MET A 231 16.87 -12.21 5.54
C MET A 231 17.86 -11.37 4.71
N PRO A 232 18.40 -10.25 5.24
CA PRO A 232 19.21 -9.34 4.44
C PRO A 232 20.50 -9.98 3.91
N GLU A 233 21.18 -10.83 4.66
CA GLU A 233 22.40 -11.51 4.19
C GLU A 233 22.16 -12.46 3.00
N ARG A 234 20.92 -12.93 2.82
CA ARG A 234 20.57 -13.85 1.73
C ARG A 234 19.90 -13.17 0.54
N PHE A 235 19.23 -12.04 0.77
CA PHE A 235 18.33 -11.43 -0.22
C PHE A 235 18.54 -9.92 -0.43
N GLY A 236 19.56 -9.31 0.19
CA GLY A 236 19.98 -7.94 -0.12
C GLY A 236 19.02 -6.84 0.33
N GLY A 237 18.22 -7.08 1.38
CA GLY A 237 17.31 -6.05 1.92
C GLY A 237 15.97 -5.95 1.19
N TYR A 238 15.27 -7.07 1.02
CA TYR A 238 13.96 -7.10 0.36
C TYR A 238 12.83 -6.68 1.31
N VAL A 239 12.12 -5.62 0.95
CA VAL A 239 10.82 -5.24 1.51
C VAL A 239 9.76 -5.42 0.43
N GLY A 240 8.63 -6.07 0.75
CA GLY A 240 7.59 -6.36 -0.23
C GLY A 240 6.16 -6.36 0.31
N ALA A 241 5.23 -6.37 -0.63
CA ALA A 241 3.80 -6.50 -0.38
C ALA A 241 3.19 -7.35 -1.50
N TYR A 242 2.20 -8.17 -1.15
CA TYR A 242 1.37 -8.89 -2.12
C TYR A 242 -0.03 -8.28 -2.21
N LEU A 243 -0.83 -8.78 -3.17
CA LEU A 243 -2.23 -8.40 -3.34
C LEU A 243 -3.02 -8.47 -2.02
N ASN A 244 -2.81 -9.54 -1.24
CA ASN A 244 -3.47 -9.77 0.04
C ASN A 244 -2.92 -8.90 1.19
N ASP A 245 -1.77 -8.26 1.01
CA ASP A 245 -1.20 -7.33 1.98
C ASP A 245 -1.75 -5.90 1.83
N GLY A 246 -2.61 -5.64 0.84
CA GLY A 246 -3.12 -4.30 0.58
C GLY A 246 -2.68 -3.72 -0.76
N LEU A 247 -1.85 -4.42 -1.52
CA LEU A 247 -1.39 -3.98 -2.84
C LEU A 247 -2.41 -4.30 -3.95
N HIS A 248 -3.66 -3.92 -3.75
CA HIS A 248 -4.80 -4.21 -4.64
C HIS A 248 -5.58 -2.95 -5.05
N HIS A 249 -4.89 -1.82 -5.11
CA HIS A 249 -5.46 -0.55 -5.52
C HIS A 249 -6.00 -0.63 -6.95
N ARG A 250 -7.08 0.10 -7.22
CA ARG A 250 -7.83 -0.01 -8.47
C ARG A 250 -6.99 0.33 -9.70
N ILE A 251 -6.09 1.32 -9.60
CA ILE A 251 -5.12 1.63 -10.66
C ILE A 251 -4.19 0.44 -11.01
N LEU A 252 -3.75 -0.35 -10.03
CA LEU A 252 -2.90 -1.52 -10.25
C LEU A 252 -3.68 -2.67 -10.86
N LEU A 253 -4.92 -2.87 -10.39
CA LEU A 253 -5.84 -3.86 -10.94
C LEU A 253 -6.19 -3.56 -12.39
N ALA A 254 -6.46 -2.29 -12.72
CA ALA A 254 -6.75 -1.87 -14.08
C ALA A 254 -5.53 -2.03 -15.00
N LEU A 255 -4.34 -1.62 -14.55
CA LEU A 255 -3.09 -1.85 -15.29
C LEU A 255 -2.87 -3.34 -15.59
N ALA A 256 -3.18 -4.24 -14.65
CA ALA A 256 -3.00 -5.68 -14.86
C ALA A 256 -3.94 -6.29 -15.92
N GLN A 257 -4.98 -5.57 -16.36
CA GLN A 257 -5.89 -6.01 -17.43
C GLN A 257 -5.47 -5.56 -18.82
N GLU A 258 -4.55 -4.59 -18.93
CA GLU A 258 -4.03 -4.07 -20.20
C GLU A 258 -2.88 -4.93 -20.73
#